data_AF-A0A7W1MEK4-F1
#
_entry.id   AF-A0A7W1MEK4-F1
#
_cell.length_a   1.000
_cell.length_b   1.000
_cell.length_c   1.000
_cell.angle_alpha   90.00
_cell.angle_beta   90.00
_cell.angle_gamma   90.00
#
_symmetry.space_group_name_H-M   'P 1'
#
loop_
_entity.id
_entity.type
_entity.pdbx_description
1 polymer ?
#
loop_
_entity_poly.entity_id
_entity_poly.type
_entity_poly.pdbx_seq_one_letter_code
_entity_poly.pdbx_strand_id
1 'polypeptide(L)' 'MDQKIGRNDLCPCGSGKKYKQCCMLNIKPPATKRKLTAKWINAPQAEIPNLMERTFGNSISKADKTYTPPIISE' A
#
# COMPACT_ATOMS: atom_id res chain seq x y z
N MET A 1 -16.52 16.53 -31.13
CA MET A 1 -15.22 15.85 -31.07
C MET A 1 -14.61 16.17 -29.72
N ASP A 2 -14.76 15.27 -28.75
CA ASP A 2 -14.10 15.40 -27.45
C ASP A 2 -12.61 15.05 -27.68
N GLN A 3 -11.81 16.05 -28.06
CA GLN A 3 -10.37 15.87 -28.25
C GLN A 3 -9.76 15.58 -26.89
N LYS A 4 -9.53 14.29 -26.62
CA LYS A 4 -8.81 13.84 -25.42
C LYS A 4 -7.38 14.35 -25.50
N ILE A 5 -7.10 15.45 -24.82
CA ILE A 5 -5.75 16.00 -24.68
C ILE A 5 -4.87 14.98 -23.95
N GLY A 6 -3.75 14.59 -24.57
CA GLY A 6 -2.80 13.65 -24.01
C GLY A 6 -2.06 14.26 -22.82
N ARG A 7 -1.66 13.41 -21.87
CA ARG A 7 -0.98 13.84 -20.64
C ARG A 7 0.33 14.63 -20.92
N ASN A 8 1.03 14.31 -22.00
CA ASN A 8 2.30 14.95 -22.37
C ASN A 8 2.14 16.10 -23.37
N ASP A 9 0.94 16.34 -23.90
CA ASP A 9 0.71 17.38 -24.90
C ASP A 9 0.80 18.78 -24.29
N LEU A 10 0.94 19.80 -25.13
CA LEU A 10 0.90 21.18 -24.70
C LEU A 10 -0.47 21.49 -24.07
N CYS A 11 -0.45 22.19 -22.93
CA CYS A 11 -1.67 22.59 -22.26
C CYS A 11 -2.47 23.57 -23.14
N PRO A 12 -3.78 23.32 -23.39
CA PRO A 12 -4.63 24.24 -24.16
C PRO A 12 -4.88 25.58 -23.44
N CYS A 13 -4.43 25.71 -22.19
CA CYS A 13 -4.47 26.93 -21.40
C CYS A 13 -3.44 28.00 -21.81
N GLY A 14 -2.62 27.76 -22.84
CA GLY A 14 -1.65 28.74 -23.35
C GLY A 14 -0.41 28.93 -22.46
N SER A 15 -0.20 28.07 -21.46
CA SER A 15 0.93 28.21 -20.52
C SER A 15 2.28 27.75 -21.09
N GLY A 16 2.30 27.14 -22.27
CA GLY A 16 3.51 26.53 -22.87
C GLY A 16 4.02 25.28 -22.14
N LYS A 17 3.34 24.83 -21.07
CA LYS A 17 3.72 23.65 -20.27
C LYS A 17 2.95 22.41 -20.75
N LYS A 18 3.50 21.22 -20.47
CA LYS A 18 2.79 19.95 -20.68
C LYS A 18 1.50 19.90 -19.85
N TYR A 19 0.42 19.32 -20.36
CA TYR A 19 -0.88 19.26 -19.70
C TYR A 19 -0.78 18.68 -18.27
N LYS A 20 0.01 17.61 -18.10
CA LYS A 20 0.30 16.99 -16.79
C LYS A 20 1.02 17.86 -15.78
N GLN A 21 1.65 18.93 -16.22
CA GLN A 21 2.41 19.88 -15.39
C GLN A 21 1.68 21.21 -15.23
N CYS A 22 0.49 21.35 -15.81
CA CYS A 22 -0.29 22.57 -15.77
C CYS A 22 -1.70 22.32 -15.25
N CYS A 23 -2.72 22.35 -16.11
CA CYS A 23 -4.12 22.20 -15.69
C CYS A 23 -4.39 20.89 -14.94
N MET A 24 -3.70 19.79 -15.25
CA MET A 24 -3.92 18.51 -14.55
C MET A 24 -3.49 18.54 -13.06
N LEU A 25 -2.47 19.34 -12.70
CA LEU A 25 -2.04 19.52 -11.30
C LEU A 25 -2.84 20.61 -10.59
N ASN A 26 -3.32 21.61 -11.35
CA ASN A 26 -4.12 22.71 -10.81
C ASN A 26 -5.54 22.30 -10.44
N ILE A 27 -5.97 21.08 -10.77
CA ILE A 27 -7.14 20.45 -10.15
C ILE A 27 -6.75 20.15 -8.70
N LYS A 28 -6.82 21.18 -7.85
CA LYS A 28 -6.64 21.01 -6.41
C LYS A 28 -7.68 19.96 -5.97
N PRO A 29 -7.28 18.79 -5.47
CA PRO A 29 -8.23 17.92 -4.79
C PRO A 29 -8.88 18.77 -3.68
N PRO A 30 -10.16 18.54 -3.35
CA PRO A 30 -10.80 19.27 -2.26
C PRO A 30 -9.86 19.23 -1.05
N ALA A 31 -9.60 20.40 -0.46
CA ALA A 31 -8.63 20.60 0.62
C ALA A 31 -9.02 19.90 1.95
N THR A 32 -9.86 18.89 1.88
CA THR A 32 -10.14 17.98 2.98
C THR A 32 -8.95 17.05 3.12
N LYS A 33 -8.11 17.30 4.14
CA LYS A 33 -7.11 16.33 4.59
C LYS A 33 -7.87 15.06 4.99
N ARG A 34 -7.90 14.05 4.13
CA ARG A 34 -8.43 12.73 4.49
C ARG A 34 -7.57 12.21 5.62
N LYS A 35 -8.13 12.14 6.83
CA LYS A 35 -7.46 11.49 7.97
C LYS A 35 -7.31 10.02 7.59
N LEU A 36 -6.08 9.53 7.47
CA LEU A 36 -5.83 8.10 7.31
C LEU A 36 -6.14 7.42 8.65
N THR A 37 -7.40 7.06 8.88
CA THR A 37 -7.85 6.32 10.06
C THR A 37 -7.81 4.83 9.76
N ALA A 38 -6.67 4.32 9.33
CA ALA A 38 -6.54 2.89 9.08
C ALA A 38 -6.14 2.19 10.37
N LYS A 39 -6.89 1.15 10.76
CA LYS A 39 -6.70 0.44 12.04
C LYS A 39 -5.27 -0.09 12.22
N TRP A 40 -4.62 -0.50 11.14
CA TRP A 40 -3.24 -1.01 11.14
C TRP A 40 -2.18 0.07 11.37
N ILE A 41 -2.47 1.34 11.09
CA ILE A 41 -1.56 2.46 11.36
C ILE A 41 -1.54 2.81 12.85
N ASN A 42 -2.69 2.65 13.52
CA ASN A 42 -2.84 2.93 14.95
C ASN A 42 -2.83 1.65 15.81
N ALA A 43 -2.57 0.48 15.22
CA ALA A 43 -2.52 -0.77 15.96
C ALA A 43 -1.21 -0.82 16.77
N PRO A 44 -1.24 -1.31 18.02
CA PRO A 44 -0.02 -1.55 18.76
C PRO A 44 0.87 -2.52 17.98
N GLN A 45 2.16 -2.17 17.85
CA GLN A 45 3.17 -2.91 17.09
C GLN A 45 3.31 -4.41 17.45
N ALA A 46 2.71 -4.85 18.55
CA ALA A 46 2.68 -6.23 19.01
C ALA A 46 1.70 -7.14 18.25
N GLU A 47 0.78 -6.60 17.42
CA GLU A 47 -0.27 -7.39 16.77
C GLU A 47 -0.04 -7.66 15.27
N ILE A 48 1.09 -7.21 14.69
CA ILE A 48 1.33 -7.39 13.25
C ILE A 48 2.21 -8.63 13.05
N PRO A 49 1.63 -9.79 12.69
CA PRO A 49 2.43 -10.98 12.42
C PRO A 49 3.42 -10.70 11.29
N ASN A 50 4.64 -11.23 11.40
CA ASN A 50 5.65 -11.09 10.37
C ASN A 50 5.22 -11.78 9.07
N LEU A 51 5.84 -11.44 7.93
CA LEU A 51 5.57 -12.10 6.65
C LEU A 51 5.67 -13.63 6.79
N MET A 52 6.70 -14.13 7.48
CA MET A 52 6.93 -15.56 7.72
C MET A 52 5.76 -16.21 8.48
N GLU A 53 5.25 -15.56 9.51
CA GLU A 53 4.12 -16.06 10.31
C GLU A 53 2.81 -16.02 9.50
N ARG A 54 2.61 -15.01 8.65
CA ARG A 54 1.43 -14.91 7.78
C ARG A 54 1.44 -15.96 6.69
N THR A 55 2.59 -16.23 6.09
CA THR A 55 2.71 -17.18 4.98
C THR A 55 2.80 -18.62 5.47
N PHE A 56 3.46 -18.86 6.60
CA PHE A 56 3.78 -20.22 7.04
C PHE A 56 3.24 -20.59 8.43
N GLY A 57 2.58 -19.68 9.16
CA GLY A 57 2.10 -19.96 10.53
C GLY A 57 1.24 -21.22 10.63
N ASN A 58 0.33 -21.43 9.67
CA ASN A 58 -0.51 -22.63 9.65
C ASN A 58 0.26 -23.93 9.38
N SER A 59 1.36 -23.87 8.63
CA SER A 59 2.20 -25.05 8.33
C SER A 59 3.14 -25.36 9.49
N ILE A 60 3.73 -24.32 10.11
CA ILE A 60 4.59 -24.45 11.28
C ILE A 60 3.81 -25.02 12.46
N SER A 61 2.64 -24.46 12.80
CA SER A 61 1.83 -24.97 13.92
C SER A 61 1.30 -26.40 13.73
N LYS A 62 1.18 -26.87 12.48
CA LYS A 62 0.84 -28.28 12.20
C LYS A 62 2.05 -29.19 12.40
N ALA A 63 3.24 -28.75 11.98
CA ALA A 63 4.48 -29.50 12.15
C ALA A 63 4.87 -29.65 13.62
N ASP A 64 4.76 -28.58 14.43
CA ASP A 64 5.10 -28.62 15.85
C ASP A 64 4.20 -29.60 16.64
N LYS A 65 2.91 -29.72 16.26
CA LYS A 65 2.01 -30.71 16.87
C LYS A 65 2.39 -32.16 16.54
N THR A 66 3.04 -32.37 15.41
CA THR A 66 3.46 -33.70 14.96
C THR A 66 4.88 -34.06 15.38
N TYR A 67 5.66 -33.07 15.81
CA TYR A 67 7.04 -33.26 16.20
C TYR A 67 7.18 -33.31 17.71
N THR A 68 7.35 -34.51 18.25
CA THR A 68 7.92 -34.68 19.58
C THR A 68 9.44 -34.79 19.42
N PRO A 69 10.24 -33.82 19.88
CA PRO A 69 11.68 -33.93 19.80
C PRO A 69 12.15 -35.19 20.54
N PRO A 70 13.16 -35.91 20.01
CA PRO A 70 13.71 -37.05 20.72
C PRO A 70 14.27 -36.58 22.07
N ILE A 71 13.89 -37.27 23.13
CA ILE A 71 14.41 -37.03 24.48
C ILE A 71 15.89 -37.40 24.43
N ILE A 72 16.76 -36.39 24.47
CA ILE A 72 18.19 -36.62 24.62
C ILE A 72 18.39 -36.94 26.10
N SER A 73 18.57 -38.22 26.41
CA SER A 73 19.10 -38.64 27.70
C SER A 73 20.56 -38.21 27.78
N GLU A 74 20.88 -37.38 28.78
CA GLU A 74 22.25 -36.94 29.10
C GLU A 74 23.25 -38.09 29.19
#